data_AF-A0A3D0C9K1-F1
#
_entry.id   AF-A0A3D0C9K1-F1
#
_cell.length_a   1.000
_cell.length_b   1.000
_cell.length_c   1.000
_cell.angle_alpha   90.00
_cell.angle_beta   90.00
_cell.angle_gamma   90.00
#
_symmetry.space_group_name_H-M   'P 1'
#
loop_
_entity.id
_entity.type
_entity.pdbx_description
1 polymer ?
#
loop_
_entity_poly.entity_id
_entity_poly.type
_entity_poly.pdbx_seq_one_letter_code
_entity_poly.pdbx_strand_id
1 'polypeptide(L)'
;MKHYKRPQGLTIPDHIAKDVSIELVERLKLDGHGISFPNYMAVQMRYICNGIDLGGSYSISRYGSWENALIAAAKDNEELVITFPNSSRGCSPDRGVFLVKNYKKSRGQHEHYWVMSYNDNQVAKTKSFYCGNDKTITKARSKHAELTAWYYRRLYCETLDPDVVSAENIKGWQKKRFCS
;
A
#
# COMPACT_ATOMS: atom_id res chain seq x y z
N MET A 1 17.54 22.60 5.99
CA MET A 1 16.49 21.95 6.80
C MET A 1 15.90 20.81 5.99
N LYS A 2 16.17 19.56 6.37
CA LYS A 2 15.60 18.36 5.70
C LYS A 2 14.29 18.01 6.40
N HIS A 3 13.18 18.07 5.68
CA HIS A 3 11.88 17.59 6.17
C HIS A 3 11.95 16.07 6.34
N TYR A 4 11.96 15.61 7.60
CA TYR A 4 11.78 14.19 7.94
C TYR A 4 10.37 13.77 7.53
N LYS A 5 10.22 13.01 6.44
CA LYS A 5 8.97 12.30 6.14
C LYS A 5 8.83 11.15 7.14
N ARG A 6 7.86 11.28 8.04
CA ARG A 6 7.52 10.30 9.08
C ARG A 6 7.17 8.93 8.46
N PRO A 7 7.48 7.81 9.15
CA PRO A 7 6.87 6.53 8.83
C PRO A 7 5.35 6.66 9.03
N GLN A 8 4.54 6.19 8.07
CA GLN A 8 3.09 6.31 8.12
C GLN A 8 2.48 5.29 9.10
N GLY A 9 2.75 5.50 10.40
CA GLY A 9 2.00 4.92 11.50
C GLY A 9 0.62 5.57 11.67
N LEU A 10 -0.27 4.92 12.41
CA LEU A 10 -1.53 5.53 12.84
C LEU A 10 -1.23 6.75 13.72
N THR A 11 -1.71 7.92 13.32
CA THR A 11 -1.77 9.08 14.21
C THR A 11 -3.03 8.96 15.05
N ILE A 12 -2.86 8.58 16.31
CA ILE A 12 -3.96 8.48 17.27
C ILE A 12 -4.24 9.89 17.83
N PRO A 13 -5.48 10.41 17.72
CA PRO A 13 -5.86 11.69 18.30
C PRO A 13 -5.58 11.76 19.82
N ASP A 14 -5.15 12.92 20.31
CA ASP A 14 -4.77 13.09 21.72
C ASP A 14 -5.89 12.75 22.72
N HIS A 15 -7.15 12.98 22.34
CA HIS A 15 -8.31 12.63 23.18
C HIS A 15 -8.52 11.12 23.31
N ILE A 16 -8.03 10.33 22.34
CA ILE A 16 -8.08 8.86 22.37
C ILE A 16 -6.82 8.33 23.08
N ALA A 17 -5.66 8.91 22.78
CA ALA A 17 -4.37 8.47 23.34
C ALA A 17 -4.30 8.55 24.87
N LYS A 18 -5.12 9.40 25.50
CA LYS A 18 -5.23 9.49 26.97
C LYS A 18 -5.94 8.30 27.61
N ASP A 19 -6.80 7.62 26.86
CA ASP A 19 -7.67 6.54 27.34
C ASP A 19 -7.17 5.14 26.87
N VAL A 20 -5.93 5.07 26.38
CA VAL A 20 -5.35 3.87 25.77
C VAL A 20 -3.93 3.69 26.29
N SER A 21 -3.52 2.44 26.56
CA SER A 21 -2.16 2.12 26.97
C SER A 21 -1.10 2.59 25.96
N ILE A 22 0.02 3.09 26.49
CA ILE A 22 1.18 3.55 25.69
C ILE A 22 1.69 2.42 24.78
N GLU A 23 1.67 1.18 25.26
CA GLU A 23 2.12 0.01 24.50
C GLU A 23 1.28 -0.22 23.24
N LEU A 24 -0.05 -0.13 23.35
CA LEU A 24 -0.94 -0.25 22.19
C LEU A 24 -0.76 0.91 21.21
N VAL A 25 -0.55 2.14 21.72
CA VAL A 25 -0.28 3.32 20.89
C VAL A 25 1.01 3.14 20.09
N GLU A 26 2.10 2.71 20.72
CA GLU A 26 3.38 2.47 20.03
C GLU A 26 3.28 1.34 19.03
N ARG A 27 2.57 0.25 19.36
CA ARG A 27 2.30 -0.84 18.42
C ARG A 27 1.56 -0.34 17.16
N LEU A 28 0.49 0.43 17.33
CA LEU A 28 -0.30 0.96 16.22
C LEU A 28 0.43 2.05 15.41
N LYS A 29 1.44 2.71 15.98
CA LYS A 29 2.31 3.64 15.25
C LYS A 29 3.27 2.93 14.29
N LEU A 30 3.48 1.62 14.39
CA LEU A 30 4.40 0.93 13.49
C LEU A 30 3.76 0.60 12.13
N ASP A 31 2.54 0.07 12.13
CA ASP A 31 1.89 -0.45 10.92
C ASP A 31 0.41 -0.01 10.76
N GLY A 32 -0.15 0.64 11.78
CA GLY A 32 -1.52 1.18 11.84
C GLY A 32 -2.65 0.16 11.76
N HIS A 33 -2.40 -1.11 11.41
CA HIS A 33 -3.42 -2.15 11.22
C HIS A 33 -4.60 -1.74 10.29
N GLY A 34 -4.39 -0.78 9.38
CA GLY A 34 -5.48 -0.24 8.54
C GLY A 34 -6.57 0.50 9.33
N ILE A 35 -6.27 0.89 10.58
CA ILE A 35 -7.18 1.56 11.49
C ILE A 35 -7.27 3.06 11.16
N SER A 36 -8.44 3.64 11.39
CA SER A 36 -8.75 5.06 11.27
C SER A 36 -9.89 5.45 12.22
N PHE A 37 -10.08 6.75 12.43
CA PHE A 37 -11.07 7.31 13.35
C PHE A 37 -12.08 8.14 12.56
N PRO A 38 -13.14 7.54 11.99
CA PRO A 38 -14.10 8.26 11.14
C PRO A 38 -14.96 9.25 11.93
N ASN A 39 -15.14 9.01 13.23
CA ASN A 39 -15.88 9.87 14.14
C ASN A 39 -15.41 9.65 15.60
N TYR A 40 -16.03 10.36 16.54
CA TYR A 40 -15.67 10.36 17.96
C TYR A 40 -16.25 9.18 18.75
N MET A 41 -16.88 8.20 18.10
CA MET A 41 -17.58 7.06 18.74
C MET A 41 -17.23 5.71 18.12
N ALA A 42 -16.31 5.65 17.17
CA ALA A 42 -15.96 4.41 16.49
C ALA A 42 -14.52 4.39 15.98
N VAL A 43 -13.96 3.19 16.00
CA VAL A 43 -12.74 2.82 15.29
C VAL A 43 -13.16 2.14 13.98
N GLN A 44 -12.56 2.52 12.86
CA GLN A 44 -12.75 1.84 11.57
C GLN A 44 -11.46 1.14 11.18
N MET A 45 -11.50 -0.17 11.02
CA MET A 45 -10.44 -0.95 10.41
C MET A 45 -10.81 -1.25 8.96
N ARG A 46 -9.87 -1.07 8.03
CA ARG A 46 -10.03 -1.43 6.61
C ARG A 46 -9.04 -2.52 6.22
N TYR A 47 -9.54 -3.52 5.51
CA TYR A 47 -8.74 -4.61 4.99
C TYR A 47 -9.20 -4.98 3.57
N ILE A 48 -8.58 -4.36 2.57
CA ILE A 48 -9.01 -4.53 1.17
C ILE A 48 -8.30 -5.73 0.54
N CYS A 49 -8.99 -6.86 0.39
CA CYS A 49 -8.47 -8.05 -0.29
C CYS A 49 -9.22 -8.28 -1.60
N ASN A 50 -8.50 -8.42 -2.73
CA ASN A 50 -9.09 -8.64 -4.06
C ASN A 50 -10.19 -7.63 -4.44
N GLY A 51 -10.07 -6.38 -4.01
CA GLY A 51 -11.04 -5.31 -4.28
C GLY A 51 -12.25 -5.28 -3.35
N ILE A 52 -12.33 -6.19 -2.37
CA ILE A 52 -13.38 -6.23 -1.35
C ILE A 52 -12.80 -5.76 -0.02
N ASP A 53 -13.46 -4.80 0.63
CA ASP A 53 -13.10 -4.40 2.00
C ASP A 53 -13.71 -5.39 3.00
N LEU A 54 -12.86 -6.16 3.66
CA LEU A 54 -13.21 -7.12 4.71
C LEU A 54 -13.12 -6.49 6.12
N GLY A 55 -12.87 -5.18 6.18
CA GLY A 55 -12.77 -4.45 7.42
C GLY A 55 -14.10 -4.32 8.19
N GLY A 56 -14.05 -3.57 9.29
CA GLY A 56 -15.17 -3.43 10.21
C GLY A 56 -15.19 -2.10 10.95
N SER A 57 -16.36 -1.77 11.49
CA SER A 57 -16.57 -0.63 12.39
C SER A 57 -16.77 -1.12 13.83
N TYR A 58 -15.96 -0.61 14.75
CA TYR A 58 -15.89 -1.01 16.14
C TYR A 58 -16.34 0.17 17.00
N SER A 59 -17.62 0.19 17.37
CA SER A 59 -18.20 1.30 18.13
C SER A 59 -17.84 1.23 19.61
N ILE A 60 -17.56 2.39 20.22
CA ILE A 60 -17.24 2.46 21.65
C ILE A 60 -18.41 1.98 22.49
N SER A 61 -19.65 2.21 22.05
CA SER A 61 -20.86 1.71 22.71
C SER A 61 -20.93 0.18 22.83
N ARG A 62 -20.31 -0.56 21.89
CA ARG A 62 -20.30 -2.03 21.88
C ARG A 62 -19.12 -2.60 22.66
N TYR A 63 -17.96 -1.95 22.57
CA TYR A 63 -16.70 -2.45 23.14
C TYR A 63 -16.35 -1.81 24.50
N GLY A 64 -17.12 -0.80 24.94
CA GLY A 64 -17.02 -0.16 26.25
C GLY A 64 -15.94 0.93 26.36
N SER A 65 -14.83 0.81 25.62
CA SER A 65 -13.73 1.78 25.65
C SER A 65 -13.01 1.87 24.30
N TRP A 66 -12.24 2.95 24.11
CA TRP A 66 -11.34 3.11 22.98
C TRP A 66 -10.30 2.00 22.91
N GLU A 67 -9.73 1.62 24.06
CA GLU A 67 -8.73 0.55 24.15
C GLU A 67 -9.29 -0.79 23.67
N ASN A 68 -10.47 -1.20 24.16
CA ASN A 68 -11.09 -2.45 23.75
C ASN A 68 -11.46 -2.45 22.26
N ALA A 69 -11.97 -1.33 21.74
CA ALA A 69 -12.29 -1.19 20.32
C ALA A 69 -11.04 -1.29 19.44
N LEU A 70 -9.92 -0.67 19.85
CA LEU A 70 -8.64 -0.74 19.14
C LEU A 70 -8.03 -2.15 19.19
N ILE A 71 -8.07 -2.82 20.34
CA ILE A 71 -7.59 -4.20 20.49
C ILE A 71 -8.40 -5.14 19.59
N ALA A 72 -9.73 -5.02 19.59
CA ALA A 72 -10.59 -5.84 18.73
C ALA A 72 -10.29 -5.59 17.25
N ALA A 73 -10.17 -4.33 16.84
CA ALA A 73 -9.84 -3.96 15.48
C ALA A 73 -8.46 -4.49 15.03
N ALA A 74 -7.45 -4.39 15.89
CA ALA A 74 -6.11 -4.91 15.61
C ALA A 74 -6.12 -6.45 15.49
N LYS A 75 -6.79 -7.14 16.42
CA LYS A 75 -6.90 -8.60 16.41
C LYS A 75 -7.61 -9.11 15.16
N ASP A 76 -8.74 -8.53 14.78
CA ASP A 76 -9.44 -8.90 13.54
C ASP A 76 -8.56 -8.66 12.31
N ASN A 77 -7.76 -7.58 12.31
CA ASN A 77 -6.81 -7.31 11.24
C ASN A 77 -5.72 -8.40 11.15
N GLU A 78 -5.16 -8.82 12.28
CA GLU A 78 -4.19 -9.91 12.35
C GLU A 78 -4.78 -11.24 11.86
N GLU A 79 -6.01 -11.56 12.26
CA GLU A 79 -6.72 -12.76 11.80
C GLU A 79 -6.96 -12.70 10.28
N LEU A 80 -7.43 -11.57 9.75
CA LEU A 80 -7.60 -11.36 8.31
C LEU A 80 -6.29 -11.46 7.53
N VAL A 81 -5.17 -11.02 8.10
CA VAL A 81 -3.82 -11.20 7.52
C VAL A 81 -3.47 -12.68 7.38
N ILE A 82 -3.77 -13.48 8.40
CA ILE A 82 -3.49 -14.91 8.41
C ILE A 82 -4.44 -15.64 7.43
N THR A 83 -5.74 -15.37 7.48
CA THR A 83 -6.77 -16.08 6.71
C THR A 83 -6.78 -15.67 5.24
N PHE A 84 -6.65 -14.38 4.96
CA PHE A 84 -6.70 -13.82 3.62
C PHE A 84 -5.42 -13.04 3.35
N PRO A 85 -4.26 -13.70 3.23
CA PRO A 85 -2.98 -13.04 3.02
C PRO A 85 -3.09 -12.11 1.82
N ASN A 86 -3.16 -10.82 2.14
CA ASN A 86 -3.40 -9.78 1.17
C ASN A 86 -2.09 -9.56 0.42
N SER A 87 -2.17 -9.56 -0.90
CA SER A 87 -1.02 -9.40 -1.80
C SER A 87 -0.24 -8.11 -1.60
N SER A 88 -0.85 -7.15 -0.90
CA SER A 88 -0.26 -5.87 -0.51
C SER A 88 0.62 -5.94 0.75
N ARG A 89 0.56 -7.01 1.55
CA ARG A 89 1.37 -7.18 2.78
C ARG A 89 2.45 -8.27 2.71
N GLY A 90 2.42 -9.13 1.69
CA GLY A 90 3.44 -10.17 1.44
C GLY A 90 4.05 -10.10 0.04
N CYS A 91 5.29 -10.59 -0.11
CA CYS A 91 5.90 -10.67 -1.43
C CYS A 91 5.39 -11.88 -2.21
N SER A 92 4.29 -11.70 -2.94
CA SER A 92 3.81 -12.65 -3.94
C SER A 92 4.35 -12.29 -5.33
N PRO A 93 5.03 -13.21 -6.04
CA PRO A 93 5.57 -12.98 -7.37
C PRO A 93 4.50 -12.86 -8.47
N ASP A 94 3.27 -13.32 -8.17
CA ASP A 94 2.13 -13.34 -9.11
C ASP A 94 1.04 -12.31 -8.74
N ARG A 95 1.31 -11.44 -7.77
CA ARG A 95 0.42 -10.35 -7.37
C ARG A 95 1.20 -9.05 -7.15
N GLY A 96 0.47 -7.93 -7.07
CA GLY A 96 1.07 -6.62 -6.77
C GLY A 96 1.49 -5.82 -8.01
N VAL A 97 1.05 -6.19 -9.21
CA VAL A 97 1.18 -5.38 -10.43
C VAL A 97 -0.22 -5.06 -10.96
N PHE A 98 -0.48 -3.79 -11.26
CA PHE A 98 -1.80 -3.33 -11.71
C PHE A 98 -1.70 -2.09 -12.62
N LEU A 99 -2.72 -1.91 -13.47
CA LEU A 99 -2.83 -0.77 -14.37
C LEU A 99 -3.47 0.42 -13.64
N VAL A 100 -2.87 1.60 -13.79
CA VAL A 100 -3.36 2.86 -13.24
C VAL A 100 -3.54 3.89 -14.34
N LYS A 101 -4.72 4.52 -14.37
CA LYS A 101 -5.01 5.70 -15.18
C LYS A 101 -5.11 6.91 -14.26
N ASN A 102 -4.26 7.91 -14.47
CA ASN A 102 -4.21 9.12 -13.64
C ASN A 102 -4.40 10.37 -14.49
N TYR A 103 -5.28 11.27 -14.07
CA TYR A 103 -5.48 12.56 -14.74
C TYR A 103 -4.43 13.58 -14.29
N LYS A 104 -3.58 14.05 -15.22
CA LYS A 104 -2.60 15.10 -14.94
C LYS A 104 -3.17 16.47 -15.27
N LYS A 105 -3.65 17.18 -14.25
CA LYS A 105 -4.20 18.55 -14.37
C LYS A 105 -3.26 19.50 -15.13
N SER A 106 -1.96 19.45 -14.86
CA SER A 106 -0.95 20.31 -15.51
C SER A 106 -0.81 20.09 -17.02
N ARG A 107 -1.26 18.94 -17.54
CA ARG A 107 -1.17 18.57 -18.95
C ARG A 107 -2.54 18.36 -19.60
N GLY A 108 -3.63 18.52 -18.85
CA GLY A 108 -5.00 18.33 -19.32
C GLY A 108 -5.29 16.95 -19.91
N GLN A 109 -4.57 15.90 -19.51
CA GLN A 109 -4.65 14.57 -20.14
C GLN A 109 -4.57 13.44 -19.12
N HIS A 110 -5.11 12.26 -19.45
CA HIS A 110 -4.86 11.05 -18.68
C HIS A 110 -3.55 10.40 -19.11
N GLU A 111 -2.81 9.95 -18.12
CA GLU A 111 -1.58 9.18 -18.27
C GLU A 111 -1.79 7.77 -17.71
N HIS A 112 -1.25 6.79 -18.44
CA HIS A 112 -1.40 5.38 -18.17
C HIS A 112 -0.08 4.80 -17.68
N TYR A 113 -0.16 3.97 -16.64
CA TYR A 113 0.99 3.38 -15.98
C TYR A 113 0.70 1.94 -15.59
N TRP A 114 1.66 1.04 -15.79
CA TRP A 114 1.72 -0.18 -14.98
C TRP A 114 2.46 0.11 -13.69
N VAL A 115 1.91 -0.33 -12.58
CA VAL A 115 2.44 -0.04 -11.25
C VAL A 115 2.73 -1.34 -10.55
N MET A 116 3.92 -1.49 -9.97
CA MET A 116 4.22 -2.57 -9.05
C MET A 116 4.25 -2.07 -7.61
N SER A 117 3.80 -2.87 -6.66
CA SER A 117 3.94 -2.63 -5.23
C SER A 117 5.16 -3.37 -4.65
N TYR A 118 5.82 -2.75 -3.69
CA TYR A 118 6.93 -3.33 -2.92
C TYR A 118 6.98 -2.69 -1.53
N ASN A 119 7.71 -3.29 -0.61
CA ASN A 119 7.96 -2.72 0.71
C ASN A 119 9.42 -2.28 0.80
N ASP A 120 9.65 -1.12 1.41
CA ASP A 120 10.98 -0.61 1.74
C ASP A 120 10.94 -0.20 3.21
N ASN A 121 11.72 -0.89 4.04
CA ASN A 121 11.71 -0.72 5.50
C ASN A 121 10.28 -0.78 6.08
N GLN A 122 9.54 -1.83 5.69
CA GLN A 122 8.13 -2.07 6.08
C GLN A 122 7.13 -1.01 5.59
N VAL A 123 7.56 -0.01 4.82
CA VAL A 123 6.66 0.97 4.20
C VAL A 123 6.26 0.50 2.80
N ALA A 124 4.95 0.38 2.58
CA ALA A 124 4.39 0.07 1.27
C ALA A 124 4.69 1.21 0.28
N LYS A 125 5.33 0.87 -0.84
CA LYS A 125 5.70 1.77 -1.92
C LYS A 125 5.23 1.21 -3.26
N THR A 126 5.18 2.10 -4.25
CA THR A 126 4.88 1.72 -5.61
C THR A 126 5.92 2.25 -6.59
N LYS A 127 6.17 1.48 -7.65
CA LYS A 127 7.00 1.88 -8.78
C LYS A 127 6.17 1.88 -10.05
N SER A 128 6.17 2.99 -10.76
CA SER A 128 5.35 3.18 -11.96
C SER A 128 6.18 3.08 -13.23
N PHE A 129 5.63 2.40 -14.22
CA PHE A 129 6.16 2.22 -15.56
C PHE A 129 5.19 2.87 -16.55
N TYR A 130 5.57 4.03 -17.07
CA TYR A 130 4.73 4.85 -17.94
C TYR A 130 4.49 4.22 -19.32
N CYS A 131 3.23 4.16 -19.73
CA CYS A 131 2.78 3.57 -21.00
C CYS A 131 2.51 4.61 -22.09
N GLY A 132 2.20 5.85 -21.71
CA GLY A 132 1.69 6.89 -22.62
C GLY A 132 0.50 7.65 -22.04
N ASN A 133 0.05 8.68 -22.76
CA ASN A 133 -1.25 9.30 -22.52
C ASN A 133 -2.33 8.67 -23.43
N ASP A 134 -3.57 9.14 -23.33
CA ASP A 134 -4.69 8.66 -24.18
C ASP A 134 -4.40 8.71 -25.70
N LYS A 135 -3.48 9.58 -26.15
CA LYS A 135 -3.11 9.74 -27.57
C LYS A 135 -1.93 8.85 -27.99
N THR A 136 -1.05 8.48 -27.07
CA THR A 136 0.23 7.83 -27.38
C THR A 136 0.36 6.42 -26.84
N ILE A 137 -0.61 5.96 -26.04
CA ILE A 137 -0.63 4.58 -25.54
C ILE A 137 -0.85 3.61 -26.70
N THR A 138 -0.08 2.51 -26.72
CA THR A 138 -0.26 1.41 -27.66
C THR A 138 -0.27 0.09 -26.90
N LYS A 139 -0.86 -0.97 -27.50
CA LYS A 139 -0.82 -2.32 -26.93
C LYS A 139 0.61 -2.76 -26.62
N ALA A 140 1.54 -2.50 -27.54
CA ALA A 140 2.96 -2.84 -27.37
C ALA A 140 3.60 -2.09 -26.19
N ARG A 141 3.38 -0.77 -26.05
CA ARG A 141 3.93 0.02 -24.94
C ARG A 141 3.35 -0.41 -23.60
N SER A 142 2.04 -0.67 -23.56
CA SER A 142 1.38 -1.17 -22.36
C SER A 142 1.92 -2.54 -21.97
N LYS A 143 2.03 -3.48 -22.92
CA LYS A 143 2.54 -4.83 -22.66
C LYS A 143 4.00 -4.82 -22.21
N HIS A 144 4.84 -3.98 -22.81
CA HIS A 144 6.24 -3.81 -22.38
C HIS A 144 6.34 -3.32 -20.94
N ALA A 145 5.55 -2.31 -20.58
CA ALA A 145 5.50 -1.78 -19.22
C ALA A 145 4.96 -2.81 -18.21
N GLU A 146 3.94 -3.59 -18.60
CA GLU A 146 3.39 -4.70 -17.79
C GLU A 146 4.47 -5.76 -17.50
N LEU A 147 5.14 -6.27 -18.54
CA LEU A 147 6.19 -7.28 -18.41
C LEU A 147 7.36 -6.76 -17.57
N THR A 148 7.73 -5.48 -17.74
CA THR A 148 8.75 -4.82 -16.92
C THR A 148 8.34 -4.79 -15.46
N ALA A 149 7.11 -4.39 -15.17
CA ALA A 149 6.59 -4.34 -13.80
C ALA A 149 6.61 -5.72 -13.14
N TRP A 150 6.20 -6.77 -13.86
CA TRP A 150 6.26 -8.14 -13.39
C TRP A 150 7.69 -8.64 -13.17
N TYR A 151 8.62 -8.34 -14.07
CA TYR A 151 10.02 -8.71 -13.92
C TYR A 151 10.59 -8.16 -12.61
N TYR A 152 10.45 -6.84 -12.36
CA TYR A 152 10.96 -6.22 -11.15
C TYR A 152 10.20 -6.64 -9.89
N ARG A 153 8.90 -6.96 -10.00
CA ARG A 153 8.14 -7.54 -8.89
C ARG A 153 8.68 -8.90 -8.48
N ARG A 154 8.95 -9.78 -9.44
CA ARG A 154 9.52 -11.11 -9.18
C ARG A 154 10.92 -11.01 -8.59
N LEU A 155 11.77 -10.18 -9.18
CA LEU A 155 13.11 -9.91 -8.66
C LEU A 155 13.08 -9.37 -7.22
N TYR A 156 12.16 -8.45 -6.91
CA TYR A 156 11.96 -7.97 -5.55
C TYR A 156 11.48 -9.08 -4.61
N CYS A 157 10.61 -9.99 -5.06
CA CYS A 157 10.16 -11.10 -4.20
C CYS A 157 11.18 -12.20 -3.99
N GLU A 158 12.12 -12.38 -4.92
CA GLU A 158 13.24 -13.29 -4.75
C GLU A 158 14.29 -12.73 -3.78
N THR A 159 14.53 -11.41 -3.83
CA THR A 159 15.62 -10.77 -3.07
C THR A 159 15.16 -10.14 -1.74
N LEU A 160 13.89 -9.77 -1.67
CA LEU A 160 13.32 -8.89 -0.64
C LEU A 160 14.06 -7.54 -0.50
N ASP A 161 14.86 -7.17 -1.50
CA ASP A 161 15.68 -5.96 -1.51
C ASP A 161 15.00 -4.86 -2.32
N PRO A 162 14.57 -3.74 -1.70
CA PRO A 162 13.95 -2.63 -2.42
C PRO A 162 14.92 -1.93 -3.40
N ASP A 163 16.24 -2.13 -3.28
CA ASP A 163 17.21 -1.52 -4.20
C ASP A 163 17.05 -2.05 -5.64
N VAL A 164 16.55 -3.26 -5.84
CA VAL A 164 16.33 -3.81 -7.19
C VAL A 164 15.37 -2.95 -8.04
N VAL A 165 14.55 -2.11 -7.39
CA VAL A 165 13.63 -1.16 -8.03
C VAL A 165 14.05 0.31 -7.87
N SER A 166 15.29 0.56 -7.47
CA SER A 166 15.89 1.89 -7.38
C SER A 166 15.88 2.61 -8.73
N ALA A 167 15.96 3.94 -8.71
CA ALA A 167 15.97 4.73 -9.95
C ALA A 167 17.14 4.37 -10.86
N GLU A 168 18.26 3.94 -10.29
CA GLU A 168 19.46 3.51 -11.01
C GLU A 168 19.23 2.15 -11.68
N ASN A 169 18.73 1.17 -10.94
CA ASN A 169 18.51 -0.19 -11.44
C ASN A 169 17.40 -0.27 -12.51
N ILE A 170 16.40 0.61 -12.44
CA ILE A 170 15.33 0.71 -13.43
C ILE A 170 15.63 1.70 -14.56
N LYS A 171 16.78 2.39 -14.54
CA LYS A 171 17.11 3.41 -15.53
C LYS A 171 17.09 2.81 -16.94
N GLY A 172 16.42 3.50 -17.86
CA GLY A 172 16.38 3.07 -19.26
C GLY A 172 15.56 1.80 -19.52
N TRP A 173 14.71 1.33 -18.60
CA TRP A 173 13.85 0.16 -18.82
C TRP A 173 13.02 0.23 -20.12
N GLN A 174 12.66 1.45 -20.54
CA GLN A 174 11.94 1.70 -21.79
C GLN A 174 12.75 1.34 -23.05
N LYS A 175 14.08 1.32 -22.93
CA LYS A 175 15.02 0.96 -24.01
C LYS A 175 15.43 -0.51 -23.95
N LYS A 176 15.26 -1.17 -22.81
CA LYS A 176 15.54 -2.61 -22.66
C LYS A 176 14.53 -3.37 -23.52
N ARG A 177 15.01 -4.19 -24.45
CA ARG A 177 14.15 -5.16 -25.15
C ARG A 177 14.09 -6.41 -24.30
N PHE A 178 12.89 -6.92 -24.01
CA PHE A 178 12.78 -8.30 -23.57
C PHE A 178 13.06 -9.16 -24.80
N CYS A 179 14.20 -9.86 -24.81
CA CYS A 179 14.40 -10.94 -25.75
C CYS A 179 13.41 -12.04 -25.36
N SER A 180 12.50 -12.36 -26.28
CA SER A 180 11.63 -13.53 -26.24
C SER A 180 12.45 -14.81 -26.31
#